data_AF-A0A417YCR6-F1
#
_entry.id   AF-A0A417YCR6-F1
#
_cell.length_a   1.000
_cell.length_b   1.000
_cell.length_c   1.000
_cell.angle_alpha   90.00
_cell.angle_beta   90.00
_cell.angle_gamma   90.00
#
_symmetry.space_group_name_H-M   'P 1'
#
loop_
_entity.id
_entity.type
_entity.pdbx_description
1 polymer ?
#
loop_
_entity_poly.entity_id
_entity_poly.type
_entity_poly.pdbx_seq_one_letter_code
_entity_poly.pdbx_strand_id
1 'polypeptide(L)' 'MAGIGDEISFKSGVKGIVEKIYQNSVMVSVTENTTNLEFEGDKTVIGHKNYEII' A
#
# COMPACT_ATOMS: atom_id res chain seq x y z
N MET A 1 6.88 -2.61 -11.12
CA MET A 1 6.01 -3.37 -10.20
C MET A 1 6.71 -3.42 -8.86
N ALA A 2 5.98 -3.36 -7.75
CA ALA A 2 6.58 -3.37 -6.41
C ALA A 2 6.86 -4.83 -5.99
N GLY A 3 7.98 -5.03 -5.32
CA GLY A 3 8.39 -6.24 -4.64
C GLY A 3 7.89 -6.29 -3.19
N ILE A 4 8.02 -7.46 -2.55
CA ILE A 4 7.83 -7.58 -1.10
C ILE A 4 8.92 -6.77 -0.40
N GLY A 5 8.53 -5.94 0.57
CA GLY A 5 9.42 -5.04 1.30
C GLY A 5 9.56 -3.64 0.68
N ASP A 6 9.07 -3.42 -0.53
CA ASP A 6 9.08 -2.08 -1.14
C ASP A 6 8.09 -1.15 -0.41
N GLU A 7 8.50 0.10 -0.24
CA GLU A 7 7.62 1.17 0.21
C GLU A 7 6.85 1.75 -0.99
N ILE A 8 5.53 1.89 -0.81
CA ILE A 8 4.65 2.47 -1.81
C ILE A 8 3.81 3.59 -1.22
N SER A 9 3.54 4.60 -2.03
CA SER A 9 2.59 5.68 -1.75
C SER A 9 1.29 5.43 -2.50
N PHE A 10 0.16 5.57 -1.84
CA PHE A 10 -1.16 5.48 -2.44
C PHE A 10 -2.14 6.43 -1.76
N LYS A 11 -3.29 6.68 -2.42
CA LYS A 11 -4.38 7.52 -1.87
C LYS A 11 -3.90 8.86 -1.27
N SER A 12 -2.97 9.54 -1.95
CA SER A 12 -2.44 10.88 -1.61
C SER A 12 -2.31 11.12 -0.11
N GLY A 13 -1.25 10.58 0.50
CA GLY A 13 -0.97 10.76 1.92
C GLY A 13 -1.00 9.47 2.73
N VAL A 14 -1.15 8.31 2.09
CA VAL A 14 -0.98 6.99 2.70
C VAL A 14 0.28 6.33 2.14
N LYS A 15 1.12 5.81 3.02
CA LYS A 15 2.27 4.97 2.65
C LYS A 15 2.16 3.63 3.32
N GLY A 16 2.83 2.64 2.74
CA GLY A 16 2.98 1.36 3.38
C GLY A 16 3.98 0.46 2.69
N ILE A 17 4.27 -0.65 3.36
CA ILE A 17 5.21 -1.66 2.90
C ILE A 17 4.46 -2.84 2.29
N VAL A 18 4.89 -3.28 1.11
CA VAL A 18 4.30 -4.43 0.43
C VAL A 18 4.64 -5.72 1.17
N GLU A 19 3.62 -6.42 1.63
CA GLU A 19 3.74 -7.71 2.33
C GLU A 19 3.52 -8.89 1.38
N LYS A 20 2.64 -8.71 0.39
CA LYS A 20 2.25 -9.78 -0.53
C LYS A 20 1.87 -9.24 -1.89
N ILE A 21 2.23 -9.98 -2.94
CA ILE A 21 1.90 -9.64 -4.33
C ILE A 21 0.85 -10.64 -4.84
N TYR A 22 -0.17 -10.11 -5.48
CA TYR A 22 -1.18 -10.84 -6.24
C TYR A 22 -1.06 -10.49 -7.72
N GLN A 23 -1.80 -11.19 -8.58
CA GLN A 23 -1.73 -10.98 -10.02
C GLN A 23 -2.07 -9.53 -10.46
N ASN A 24 -2.97 -8.86 -9.74
CA ASN A 24 -3.47 -7.53 -10.11
C ASN A 24 -3.31 -6.48 -9.00
N SER A 25 -2.80 -6.87 -7.84
CA SER A 25 -2.77 -6.05 -6.64
C SER A 25 -1.66 -6.47 -5.68
N VAL A 26 -1.40 -5.62 -4.69
CA VAL A 26 -0.49 -5.89 -3.58
C VAL A 26 -1.23 -5.70 -2.27
N MET A 27 -0.90 -6.53 -1.28
CA MET A 27 -1.27 -6.31 0.10
C MET A 27 -0.19 -5.49 0.78
N VAL A 28 -0.61 -4.48 1.52
CA VAL A 28 0.26 -3.46 2.08
C VAL A 28 -0.04 -3.29 3.57
N SER A 29 1.00 -3.23 4.38
CA SER A 29 0.91 -2.75 5.76
C SER A 29 1.10 -1.23 5.76
N VAL A 30 0.08 -0.50 6.21
CA VAL A 30 0.06 0.96 6.28
C VAL A 30 1.03 1.42 7.35
N THR A 31 1.98 2.26 6.96
CA THR A 31 3.00 2.83 7.86
C THR A 31 2.75 4.30 8.15
N GLU A 32 2.16 5.02 7.20
CA GLU A 32 1.82 6.42 7.33
C GLU A 32 0.43 6.65 6.75
N ASN A 33 -0.39 7.40 7.46
CA ASN A 33 -1.73 7.78 7.00
C ASN A 33 -2.03 9.19 7.49
N THR A 34 -1.87 10.16 6.60
CA THR A 34 -2.20 11.57 6.85
C THR A 34 -3.65 11.91 6.48
N THR A 35 -4.45 10.90 6.15
CA THR A 35 -5.85 11.02 5.77
C THR A 35 -6.76 10.59 6.93
N ASN A 36 -8.07 10.83 6.79
CA ASN A 36 -9.08 10.33 7.74
C ASN A 36 -9.56 8.91 7.40
N LEU A 37 -8.82 8.16 6.57
CA LEU A 37 -9.16 6.77 6.25
C LEU A 37 -8.78 5.86 7.41
N GLU A 38 -9.64 4.90 7.73
CA GLU A 38 -9.33 3.85 8.70
C GLU A 38 -8.98 2.56 7.97
N PHE A 39 -7.89 1.92 8.39
CA PHE A 39 -7.42 0.66 7.83
C PHE A 39 -7.50 -0.41 8.91
N GLU A 40 -8.35 -1.41 8.70
CA GLU A 40 -8.51 -2.50 9.66
C GLU A 40 -7.19 -3.28 9.78
N GLY A 41 -6.64 -3.30 11.00
CA GLY A 41 -5.35 -3.95 11.29
C GLY A 41 -4.18 -3.38 10.50
N ASP A 42 -4.24 -2.09 10.15
CA ASP A 42 -3.22 -1.36 9.39
C ASP A 42 -2.89 -2.04 8.05
N LYS A 43 -3.87 -2.70 7.42
CA LYS A 43 -3.67 -3.47 6.19
C LYS A 43 -4.67 -3.09 5.12
N THR A 44 -4.21 -3.10 3.88
CA THR A 44 -5.07 -2.84 2.72
C THR A 44 -4.57 -3.53 1.46
N VAL A 45 -5.44 -3.63 0.46
CA VAL A 45 -5.12 -4.23 -0.85
C VAL A 45 -5.25 -3.17 -1.93
N ILE A 46 -4.16 -2.92 -2.65
CA ILE A 46 -4.06 -1.85 -3.66
C ILE A 46 -3.73 -2.45 -5.02
N GLY A 47 -4.47 -2.07 -6.06
CA GLY A 47 -4.19 -2.51 -7.42
C GLY A 47 -2.87 -1.94 -7.95
N HIS A 48 -2.16 -2.66 -8.83
CA HIS A 48 -0.88 -2.22 -9.42
C HIS A 48 -0.91 -0.86 -10.13
N LYS A 49 -2.10 -0.36 -10.48
CA LYS A 49 -2.30 0.95 -11.14
C LYS A 49 -2.58 2.09 -10.15
N ASN A 50 -2.65 1.83 -8.85
CA ASN A 50 -3.15 2.77 -7.83
C ASN A 50 -2.11 3.13 -6.76
N TYR A 51 -0.83 2.91 -7.04
CA TYR A 51 0.26 3.28 -6.15
C TYR A 51 1.50 3.69 -6.95
N GLU A 52 2.42 4.37 -6.29
CA GLU A 52 3.76 4.70 -6.77
C GLU A 52 4.80 4.10 -5.82
N ILE A 53 5.91 3.60 -6.36
CA ILE A 53 7.03 3.07 -5.57
C ILE A 53 7.91 4.27 -5.19
N ILE A 54 8.35 4.34 -3.93
CA ILE A 54 9.19 5.42 -3.38
C ILE A 54 10.66 5.02 -3.41
#